data_AF-A0A2S9V6K0-F1
#
_entry.id   AF-A0A2S9V6K0-F1
#
_cell.length_a   1.000
_cell.length_b   1.000
_cell.length_c   1.000
_cell.angle_alpha   90.00
_cell.angle_beta   90.00
_cell.angle_gamma   90.00
#
_symmetry.space_group_name_H-M   'P 1'
#
loop_
_entity.id
_entity.type
_entity.pdbx_description
1 polymer ?
#
loop_
_entity_poly.entity_id
_entity_poly.type
_entity_poly.pdbx_seq_one_letter_code
_entity_poly.pdbx_strand_id
1 'polypeptide(L)'
;MTMATTTFETESNILQFPQRVAKRAPAHKGWSYLLSNSVAFQKDVDYAIRIQKPDQEKVPAWIRRLITSGQCRSIYVEDLILTPEERVSIKQLCEQYAVSLVAVSVNDKVAGNILQGPW
;
A
#
# COMPACT_ATOMS: atom_id res chain seq x y z
N MET A 1 39.99 -23.12 7.46
CA MET A 1 38.99 -23.65 6.50
C MET A 1 37.75 -24.01 7.29
N THR A 2 36.72 -23.15 7.30
CA THR A 2 35.40 -23.54 7.78
C THR A 2 34.34 -22.67 7.11
N MET A 3 33.33 -23.36 6.57
CA MET A 3 32.34 -22.94 5.58
C MET A 3 31.46 -21.75 6.03
N ALA A 4 31.19 -20.83 5.10
CA ALA A 4 30.07 -19.90 5.22
C ALA A 4 28.79 -20.59 4.76
N THR A 5 27.84 -20.78 5.68
CA THR A 5 26.48 -21.23 5.36
C THR A 5 25.69 -20.04 4.82
N THR A 6 25.62 -19.94 3.50
CA THR A 6 24.57 -19.21 2.79
C THR A 6 23.24 -19.87 3.09
N THR A 7 22.22 -19.06 3.43
CA THR A 7 20.83 -19.09 2.92
C THR A 7 19.98 -18.29 3.89
N PHE A 8 19.24 -17.29 3.41
CA PHE A 8 17.83 -17.06 3.73
C PHE A 8 17.31 -15.99 2.77
N GLU A 9 16.84 -16.45 1.60
CA GLU A 9 15.81 -15.76 0.84
C GLU A 9 14.53 -15.74 1.69
N THR A 10 13.87 -14.59 1.79
CA THR A 10 12.48 -14.53 2.24
C THR A 10 11.74 -13.61 1.28
N GLU A 11 11.01 -14.28 0.41
CA GLU A 11 10.17 -13.75 -0.64
C GLU A 11 9.22 -12.68 -0.10
N SER A 12 9.45 -11.46 -0.57
CA SER A 12 8.63 -10.30 -0.23
C SER A 12 7.29 -10.42 -0.94
N ASN A 13 6.22 -10.78 -0.23
CA ASN A 13 4.83 -10.83 -0.72
C ASN A 13 4.22 -9.42 -0.95
N ILE A 14 5.03 -8.45 -1.41
CA ILE A 14 4.60 -7.10 -1.69
C ILE A 14 3.90 -7.09 -3.05
N LEU A 15 2.57 -7.04 -3.04
CA LEU A 15 1.79 -6.73 -4.23
C LEU A 15 1.86 -5.21 -4.47
N GLN A 16 2.84 -4.78 -5.25
CA GLN A 16 2.97 -3.40 -5.71
C GLN A 16 2.55 -3.32 -7.19
N PHE A 17 1.55 -2.50 -7.49
CA PHE A 17 1.17 -2.22 -8.87
C PHE A 17 2.02 -1.05 -9.42
N PRO A 18 2.72 -1.22 -10.55
CA PRO A 18 3.62 -0.20 -11.07
C PRO A 18 2.84 1.01 -11.61
N GLN A 19 3.23 2.21 -11.16
CA GLN A 19 2.84 3.47 -11.81
C GLN A 19 3.74 3.70 -13.03
N ARG A 20 3.16 4.11 -14.16
CA ARG A 20 3.93 4.68 -15.27
C ARG A 20 4.53 6.02 -14.78
N VAL A 21 5.83 6.04 -14.50
CA VAL A 21 6.52 7.27 -14.10
C VAL A 21 6.61 8.21 -15.31
N ALA A 22 5.68 9.16 -15.40
CA ALA A 22 5.83 10.30 -16.31
C ALA A 22 6.87 11.25 -15.72
N LYS A 23 7.98 11.46 -16.45
CA LYS A 23 9.07 12.37 -16.08
C LYS A 23 8.52 13.79 -15.81
N ARG A 24 8.77 14.29 -14.59
CA ARG A 24 8.65 15.70 -14.16
C ARG A 24 7.30 16.37 -14.47
N ALA A 25 6.25 15.96 -13.78
CA ALA A 25 5.12 16.85 -13.50
C ALA A 25 5.34 17.51 -12.11
N PRO A 26 4.95 18.79 -11.89
CA PRO A 26 4.94 19.37 -10.55
C PRO A 26 4.16 18.43 -9.64
N ALA A 27 4.70 18.15 -8.46
CA ALA A 27 4.16 17.16 -7.52
C ALA A 27 2.66 17.41 -7.29
N HIS A 28 1.82 16.67 -8.02
CA HIS A 28 0.39 16.71 -7.79
C HIS A 28 0.17 16.18 -6.37
N LYS A 29 -0.28 17.09 -5.50
CA LYS A 29 -0.56 16.89 -4.07
C LYS A 29 -1.74 15.94 -3.88
N GLY A 30 -1.54 14.66 -4.21
CA GLY A 30 -2.52 13.62 -3.94
C GLY A 30 -2.34 13.05 -2.54
N TRP A 31 -3.46 12.71 -1.90
CA TRP A 31 -3.49 12.13 -0.58
C TRP A 31 -2.97 10.68 -0.59
N SER A 32 -2.20 10.36 0.44
CA SER A 32 -1.84 9.00 0.80
C SER A 32 -2.77 8.53 1.93
N TYR A 33 -3.52 7.46 1.70
CA TYR A 33 -4.42 6.87 2.68
C TYR A 33 -3.81 5.61 3.28
N LEU A 34 -3.91 5.45 4.60
CA LEU A 34 -3.52 4.22 5.29
C LEU A 34 -4.74 3.64 6.02
N LEU A 35 -5.18 2.46 5.62
CA LEU A 35 -6.23 1.69 6.29
C LEU A 35 -5.54 0.69 7.21
N SER A 36 -5.47 1.03 8.49
CA SER A 36 -4.71 0.25 9.47
C SER A 36 -5.27 0.37 10.87
N ASN A 37 -5.11 -0.69 11.67
CA ASN A 37 -5.38 -0.69 13.09
C ASN A 37 -4.11 -0.47 13.91
N SER A 38 -2.95 -0.94 13.45
CA SER A 38 -1.72 -1.01 14.24
C SER A 38 -0.60 -0.06 13.81
N VAL A 39 -0.58 0.37 12.54
CA VAL A 39 0.46 1.25 11.99
C VAL A 39 -0.06 2.65 11.66
N ALA A 40 0.86 3.60 11.61
CA ALA A 40 0.61 4.98 11.29
C ALA A 40 1.75 5.54 10.44
N PHE A 41 1.46 6.59 9.67
CA PHE A 41 2.51 7.38 9.01
C PHE A 41 3.38 8.09 10.05
N GLN A 42 4.62 8.40 9.64
CA GLN A 42 5.46 9.30 10.42
C GLN A 42 4.88 10.73 10.38
N LYS A 43 5.20 11.53 11.41
CA LYS A 43 4.58 12.86 11.62
C LYS A 43 5.00 13.90 10.58
N ASP A 44 6.06 13.65 9.85
CA ASP A 44 6.65 14.48 8.79
C ASP A 44 6.11 14.13 7.40
N VAL A 45 5.23 13.14 7.28
CA VAL A 45 4.59 12.80 6.00
C VAL A 45 3.43 13.75 5.75
N ASP A 46 3.65 14.73 4.87
CA ASP A 46 2.60 15.62 4.39
C ASP A 46 1.57 14.86 3.51
N TYR A 47 0.33 15.38 3.49
CA TYR A 47 -0.78 14.84 2.69
C TYR A 47 -1.08 13.35 2.95
N ALA A 48 -0.96 12.94 4.23
CA ALA A 48 -1.23 11.58 4.65
C ALA A 48 -2.40 11.53 5.63
N ILE A 49 -3.32 10.59 5.40
CA ILE A 49 -4.49 10.35 6.26
C ILE A 49 -4.47 8.89 6.69
N ARG A 50 -4.46 8.67 8.01
CA ARG A 50 -4.72 7.36 8.59
C ARG A 50 -6.21 7.20 8.85
N ILE A 51 -6.77 6.11 8.38
CA ILE A 51 -8.14 5.68 8.58
C ILE A 51 -8.09 4.37 9.35
N GLN A 52 -8.92 4.25 10.39
CA GLN A 52 -9.10 2.97 11.09
C GLN A 52 -9.60 1.92 10.09
N LYS A 53 -8.94 0.75 10.07
CA LYS A 53 -9.28 -0.30 9.11
C LYS A 53 -10.74 -0.72 9.34
N PRO A 54 -11.62 -0.64 8.32
CA PRO A 54 -12.99 -1.14 8.43
C PRO A 54 -13.01 -2.67 8.44
N ASP A 55 -14.17 -3.25 8.73
CA ASP A 55 -14.38 -4.70 8.64
C ASP A 55 -13.91 -5.25 7.28
N GLN A 56 -13.34 -6.46 7.27
CA GLN A 56 -12.66 -7.01 6.08
C GLN A 56 -13.56 -7.03 4.83
N GLU A 57 -14.83 -7.32 5.00
CA GLU A 57 -15.85 -7.35 3.93
C GLU A 57 -16.08 -5.97 3.28
N LYS A 58 -15.80 -4.89 4.02
CA LYS A 58 -16.01 -3.51 3.58
C LYS A 58 -14.75 -2.91 2.97
N VAL A 59 -13.57 -3.48 3.24
CA VAL A 59 -12.28 -3.01 2.72
C VAL A 59 -12.29 -2.81 1.20
N PRO A 60 -12.78 -3.76 0.37
CA PRO A 60 -12.85 -3.57 -1.08
C PRO A 60 -13.69 -2.36 -1.50
N ALA A 61 -14.86 -2.18 -0.87
CA ALA A 61 -15.75 -1.06 -1.15
C ALA A 61 -15.13 0.29 -0.76
N TRP A 62 -14.40 0.32 0.35
CA TRP A 62 -13.66 1.49 0.80
C TRP A 62 -12.53 1.86 -0.16
N ILE A 63 -11.73 0.88 -0.61
CA ILE A 63 -10.66 1.11 -1.59
C ILE A 63 -11.24 1.73 -2.87
N ARG A 64 -12.33 1.15 -3.40
CA ARG A 64 -13.02 1.68 -4.59
C ARG A 64 -13.44 3.13 -4.38
N ARG A 65 -14.01 3.45 -3.21
CA ARG A 65 -14.46 4.81 -2.87
C ARG A 65 -13.31 5.81 -2.76
N LEU A 66 -12.17 5.41 -2.19
CA LEU A 66 -10.98 6.27 -2.08
C LEU A 66 -10.33 6.53 -3.44
N ILE A 67 -10.33 5.52 -4.32
CA ILE A 67 -9.85 5.70 -5.70
C ILE A 67 -10.75 6.70 -6.44
N THR A 68 -12.07 6.54 -6.34
CA THR A 68 -13.04 7.37 -7.09
C THR A 68 -13.30 8.74 -6.48
N SER A 69 -12.94 8.98 -5.21
CA SER A 69 -13.11 10.30 -4.58
C SER A 69 -12.26 11.42 -5.22
N GLY A 70 -11.29 11.05 -6.06
CA GLY A 70 -10.34 12.00 -6.66
C GLY A 70 -9.23 12.41 -5.69
N GLN A 71 -8.13 12.94 -6.24
CA GLN A 71 -6.91 13.33 -5.52
C GLN A 71 -6.27 12.22 -4.66
N CYS A 72 -6.63 10.96 -4.86
CA CYS A 72 -5.93 9.84 -4.24
C CYS A 72 -4.65 9.55 -5.03
N ARG A 73 -3.51 9.45 -4.33
CA ARG A 73 -2.24 9.02 -4.94
C ARG A 73 -1.92 7.59 -4.58
N SER A 74 -1.98 7.28 -3.29
CA SER A 74 -1.57 5.98 -2.75
C SER A 74 -2.53 5.53 -1.66
N ILE A 75 -2.81 4.23 -1.62
CA ILE A 75 -3.59 3.57 -0.59
C ILE A 75 -2.73 2.43 -0.04
N TYR A 76 -2.49 2.46 1.27
CA TYR A 76 -1.81 1.42 2.02
C TYR A 76 -2.86 0.70 2.85
N VAL A 77 -2.90 -0.63 2.77
CA VAL A 77 -3.90 -1.42 3.51
C VAL A 77 -3.21 -2.52 4.28
N GLU A 78 -3.38 -2.50 5.60
CA GLU A 78 -2.89 -3.56 6.48
C GLU A 78 -3.66 -4.86 6.22
N ASP A 79 -2.95 -5.97 6.05
CA ASP A 79 -3.46 -7.34 5.86
C ASP A 79 -4.62 -7.39 4.85
N LEU A 80 -4.33 -6.92 3.64
CA LEU A 80 -5.31 -6.85 2.55
C LEU A 80 -5.64 -8.25 2.02
N ILE A 81 -6.86 -8.70 2.28
CA ILE A 81 -7.44 -9.91 1.71
C ILE A 81 -8.49 -9.48 0.67
N LEU A 82 -8.29 -9.90 -0.58
CA LEU A 82 -9.19 -9.67 -1.71
C LEU A 82 -9.43 -10.99 -2.44
N THR A 83 -10.67 -11.22 -2.85
CA THR A 83 -11.01 -12.33 -3.76
C THR A 83 -10.38 -12.10 -5.14
N PRO A 84 -10.23 -13.15 -5.98
CA PRO A 84 -9.68 -13.01 -7.33
C PRO A 84 -10.43 -11.97 -8.18
N GLU A 85 -11.76 -11.94 -8.09
CA GLU A 85 -12.60 -10.98 -8.81
C GLU A 85 -12.39 -9.54 -8.32
N GLU A 86 -12.27 -9.36 -7.01
CA GLU A 86 -11.97 -8.05 -6.41
C GLU A 86 -10.59 -7.55 -6.82
N ARG A 87 -9.59 -8.44 -6.86
CA ARG A 87 -8.24 -8.08 -7.31
C ARG A 87 -8.24 -7.56 -8.74
N VAL A 88 -8.94 -8.24 -9.66
CA VAL A 88 -9.03 -7.81 -11.05
C VAL A 88 -9.71 -6.45 -11.16
N SER A 89 -10.87 -6.28 -10.53
CA SER A 89 -11.64 -5.03 -10.59
C SER A 89 -10.91 -3.84 -9.94
N ILE A 90 -10.29 -4.04 -8.77
CA ILE A 90 -9.54 -2.99 -8.07
C ILE A 90 -8.27 -2.64 -8.84
N LYS A 91 -7.58 -3.61 -9.43
CA LYS A 91 -6.40 -3.35 -10.25
C LYS A 91 -6.74 -2.45 -11.44
N GLN A 92 -7.82 -2.76 -12.16
CA GLN A 92 -8.29 -1.94 -13.28
C GLN A 92 -8.61 -0.50 -12.84
N LEU A 93 -9.24 -0.32 -11.69
CA LEU A 93 -9.50 1.00 -11.10
C LEU A 93 -8.20 1.73 -10.76
N CYS A 94 -7.22 1.06 -10.14
CA CYS A 94 -5.93 1.65 -9.83
C CYS A 94 -5.22 2.15 -11.10
N GLU A 95 -5.25 1.36 -12.18
CA GLU A 95 -4.67 1.74 -13.48
C GLU A 95 -5.42 2.92 -14.11
N GLN A 96 -6.76 2.92 -14.07
CA GLN A 96 -7.60 3.97 -14.65
C GLN A 96 -7.39 5.34 -13.96
N TYR A 97 -7.26 5.35 -12.64
CA TYR A 97 -7.14 6.57 -11.84
C TYR A 97 -5.69 6.91 -11.46
N ALA A 98 -4.72 6.14 -11.96
CA ALA A 98 -3.30 6.25 -11.63
C ALA A 98 -3.01 6.23 -10.11
N VAL A 99 -3.74 5.41 -9.36
CA VAL A 99 -3.58 5.23 -7.90
C VAL A 99 -2.69 4.02 -7.62
N SER A 100 -1.79 4.15 -6.65
CA SER A 100 -1.01 3.02 -6.12
C SER A 100 -1.75 2.36 -4.96
N LEU A 101 -1.96 1.04 -5.01
CA LEU A 101 -2.48 0.25 -3.89
C LEU A 101 -1.39 -0.69 -3.40
N VAL A 102 -1.10 -0.65 -2.11
CA VAL A 102 -0.04 -1.42 -1.47
C VAL A 102 -0.60 -2.18 -0.28
N ALA A 103 -0.41 -3.51 -0.28
CA ALA A 103 -0.67 -4.33 0.89
C ALA A 103 0.48 -4.20 1.89
N VAL A 104 0.14 -3.97 3.14
CA VAL A 104 1.06 -3.83 4.27
C VAL A 104 0.82 -5.00 5.21
N SER A 105 1.86 -5.63 5.70
CA SER A 105 1.73 -6.60 6.79
C SER A 105 2.66 -6.21 7.92
N VAL A 106 2.16 -6.34 9.13
CA VAL A 106 2.89 -6.00 10.35
C VAL A 106 3.50 -7.28 10.90
N ASN A 107 4.83 -7.33 10.95
CA ASN A 107 5.53 -8.44 11.55
C ASN A 107 5.88 -8.06 12.99
N ASP A 108 5.13 -8.57 13.96
CA ASP A 108 5.30 -8.28 15.40
C ASP A 108 6.69 -8.62 15.97
N LYS A 109 7.55 -9.26 15.17
CA LYS A 109 8.91 -9.63 15.57
C LYS A 109 9.95 -8.51 15.41
N VAL A 110 9.63 -7.40 14.76
CA VAL A 110 10.59 -6.30 14.55
C VAL A 110 9.98 -4.98 15.03
N ALA A 111 10.47 -4.49 16.17
CA ALA A 111 10.17 -3.15 16.66
C ALA A 111 10.71 -2.10 15.66
N GLY A 112 9.87 -1.70 14.71
CA GLY A 112 10.25 -0.80 13.62
C GLY A 112 9.36 -0.97 12.39
N ASN A 113 8.04 -0.81 12.57
CA ASN A 113 7.04 -0.91 11.50
C ASN A 113 7.07 0.33 10.57
N ILE A 114 8.20 0.58 9.92
CA ILE A 114 8.38 1.67 8.97
C ILE A 114 8.32 1.08 7.57
N LEU A 115 7.27 1.43 6.82
CA LEU A 115 7.17 1.13 5.39
C LEU A 115 8.12 2.02 4.61
N GLN A 116 9.22 1.44 4.13
CA GLN A 116 10.12 2.06 3.16
C GLN A 116 9.80 1.48 1.78
N GLY A 117 9.10 2.26 0.94
CA GLY A 117 8.80 1.87 -0.45
C GLY A 117 9.98 2.18 -1.39
N PRO A 118 10.18 1.41 -2.47
CA PRO A 118 11.24 1.66 -3.45
C PRO A 118 10.87 2.88 -4.31
N TRP A 119 11.91 3.64 -4.68
CA TRP A 119 11.85 4.79 -5.59
C TRP A 119 11.16 4.49 -6.92
#